data_AF-A0A2E0SQ61-F1
#
_entry.id   AF-A0A2E0SQ61-F1
#
_cell.length_a   1.000
_cell.length_b   1.000
_cell.length_c   1.000
_cell.angle_alpha   90.00
_cell.angle_beta   90.00
_cell.angle_gamma   90.00
#
_symmetry.space_group_name_H-M   'P 1'
#
loop_
_entity.id
_entity.type
_entity.pdbx_description
1 polymer ?
#
loop_
_entity_poly.entity_id
_entity_poly.type
_entity_poly.pdbx_seq_one_letter_code
_entity_poly.pdbx_strand_id
1 'polypeptide(L)'
;MHLITLFMQFDKIQHNLNGYSIRSGQLMHYWYLVAIPIIFLVIWKYLPQIEKQVKHASGIADDSPNASIFDQLCRLHHVNRHERKLIQNVAMMNKVADPARIFIDNRPLAKLKGSGVHENKEYAALYRKLYGDVSV
;
A
#
# COMPACT_ATOMS: atom_id res chain seq x y z
N MET A 1 54.55 53.09 9.91
CA MET A 1 53.15 53.58 9.96
C MET A 1 52.13 52.68 9.25
N HIS A 2 52.48 51.94 8.19
CA HIS A 2 51.52 51.06 7.47
C HIS A 2 51.02 49.82 8.25
N LEU A 3 51.79 49.30 9.21
CA LEU A 3 51.42 48.11 10.00
C LEU A 3 50.23 48.37 10.95
N ILE A 4 50.13 49.57 11.52
CA ILE A 4 49.05 49.95 12.45
C ILE A 4 47.71 50.06 11.72
N THR A 5 47.73 50.60 10.50
CA THR A 5 46.54 50.66 9.63
C THR A 5 46.03 49.29 9.21
N LEU A 6 46.92 48.33 8.95
CA LEU A 6 46.52 46.95 8.63
C LEU A 6 45.89 46.25 9.84
N PHE A 7 46.45 46.46 11.04
CA PHE A 7 45.90 45.88 12.27
C PHE A 7 44.51 46.43 12.59
N MET A 8 44.30 47.75 12.42
CA MET A 8 42.98 48.38 12.59
C MET A 8 41.93 47.88 11.60
N GLN A 9 42.32 47.58 10.36
CA GLN A 9 41.39 47.00 9.38
C GLN A 9 41.04 45.55 9.69
N PHE A 10 42.00 44.76 10.18
CA PHE A 10 41.76 43.37 10.57
C PHE A 10 40.80 43.26 11.76
N ASP A 11 40.98 44.12 12.76
CA ASP A 11 40.11 44.18 13.94
C ASP A 11 38.67 44.57 13.59
N LYS A 12 38.50 45.51 12.65
CA LYS A 12 37.19 45.90 12.10
C LYS A 12 36.47 44.75 11.38
N ILE A 13 37.22 43.92 10.64
CA ILE A 13 36.67 42.77 9.92
C ILE A 13 36.25 41.66 10.89
N GLN A 14 37.06 41.38 11.92
CA GLN A 14 36.70 40.38 12.94
C GLN A 14 35.47 40.79 13.74
N HIS A 15 35.33 42.07 14.10
CA HIS A 15 34.14 42.55 14.82
C HIS A 15 32.86 42.45 13.97
N ASN A 16 32.94 42.68 12.66
CA ASN A 16 31.80 42.55 11.75
C ASN A 16 31.38 41.09 11.52
N LEU A 17 32.34 40.15 11.48
CA LEU A 17 32.07 38.72 11.34
C LEU A 17 31.46 38.10 12.61
N ASN A 18 31.91 38.53 13.79
CA ASN A 18 31.32 38.08 15.06
C ASN A 18 29.88 38.57 15.26
N GLY A 19 29.48 39.68 14.64
CA GLY A 19 28.07 40.13 14.62
C GLY A 19 27.16 39.21 13.80
N TYR A 20 27.68 38.57 12.74
CA TYR A 20 26.91 37.65 11.89
C TYR A 20 26.74 36.26 12.52
N SER A 21 27.73 35.75 13.25
CA SER A 21 27.67 34.42 13.88
C SER A 21 26.71 34.35 15.07
N ILE A 22 26.54 35.45 15.80
CA ILE A 22 25.61 35.52 16.94
C ILE A 22 24.16 35.56 16.46
N ARG A 23 23.90 36.17 15.29
CA ARG A 23 22.55 36.23 14.69
C ARG A 23 22.15 34.92 14.00
N SER A 24 23.10 34.16 13.44
CA SER A 24 22.83 32.84 12.86
C SER A 24 22.53 31.77 13.91
N GLY A 25 23.09 31.89 15.12
CA GLY A 25 22.81 30.96 16.23
C GLY A 25 21.36 30.97 16.71
N GLN A 26 20.71 32.15 16.72
CA GLN A 26 19.29 32.27 17.10
C GLN A 26 18.34 31.79 16.00
N LEU A 27 18.66 32.03 14.72
CA LEU A 27 17.88 31.49 13.58
C LEU A 27 17.93 29.96 13.52
N MET A 28 19.08 29.36 13.85
CA MET A 28 19.26 27.92 14.01
C MET A 28 18.46 27.35 15.19
N HIS A 29 18.01 28.15 16.15
CA HIS A 29 17.23 27.63 17.27
C HIS A 29 15.76 27.42 16.89
N TYR A 30 15.18 28.27 16.03
CA TYR A 30 13.76 28.25 15.67
C TYR A 30 13.42 27.51 14.36
N TRP A 31 14.38 26.79 13.76
CA TRP A 31 14.16 26.02 12.54
C TRP A 31 13.00 25.02 12.66
N TYR A 32 12.72 24.52 13.88
CA TYR A 32 11.60 23.62 14.14
C TYR A 32 10.23 24.28 13.85
N LEU A 33 10.09 25.60 14.01
CA LEU A 33 8.85 26.33 13.71
C LEU A 33 8.51 26.25 12.21
N VAL A 34 9.52 26.12 11.36
CA VAL A 34 9.35 25.95 9.91
C VAL A 34 9.33 24.47 9.52
N ALA A 35 10.11 23.63 10.18
CA ALA A 35 10.17 22.20 9.88
C ALA A 35 8.86 21.47 10.21
N ILE A 36 8.21 21.78 11.34
CA ILE A 36 6.96 21.13 11.77
C ILE A 36 5.83 21.28 10.75
N PRO A 37 5.47 22.49 10.26
CA PRO A 37 4.41 22.64 9.26
C PRO A 37 4.78 22.00 7.93
N ILE A 38 6.06 22.00 7.53
CA ILE A 38 6.52 21.31 6.31
C ILE A 38 6.32 19.80 6.44
N ILE A 39 6.75 19.20 7.57
CA ILE A 39 6.57 17.77 7.84
C ILE A 39 5.07 17.43 7.86
N PHE A 40 4.24 18.26 8.48
CA PHE A 40 2.79 18.07 8.49
C PHE A 40 2.19 18.09 7.08
N LEU A 41 2.59 19.04 6.24
CA LEU A 41 2.14 19.13 4.84
C LEU A 41 2.60 17.93 4.00
N VAL A 42 3.84 17.47 4.21
CA VAL A 42 4.38 16.27 3.58
C VAL A 42 3.54 15.06 4.00
N ILE A 43 3.38 14.81 5.30
CA ILE A 43 2.59 13.70 5.81
C ILE A 43 1.16 13.76 5.28
N TRP A 44 0.51 14.93 5.31
CA TRP A 44 -0.85 15.11 4.81
C TRP A 44 -0.98 14.78 3.32
N LYS A 45 0.00 15.16 2.50
CA LYS A 45 0.03 14.89 1.06
C LYS A 45 0.26 13.41 0.76
N TYR A 46 1.09 12.73 1.55
CA TYR A 46 1.45 11.32 1.34
C TYR A 46 0.49 10.33 2.03
N LEU A 47 -0.25 10.75 3.07
CA LEU A 47 -1.27 9.94 3.75
C LEU A 47 -2.24 9.25 2.78
N PRO A 48 -2.90 9.95 1.83
CA PRO A 48 -3.87 9.32 0.93
C PRO A 48 -3.22 8.37 -0.07
N GLN A 49 -1.93 8.55 -0.39
CA GLN A 49 -1.20 7.63 -1.27
C GLN A 49 -0.85 6.33 -0.54
N ILE A 50 -0.42 6.43 0.72
CA ILE A 50 -0.16 5.28 1.57
C ILE A 50 -1.45 4.51 1.83
N GLU A 51 -2.56 5.20 2.07
CA GLU A 51 -3.86 4.55 2.28
C GLU A 51 -4.31 3.75 1.04
N LYS A 52 -4.12 4.31 -0.17
CA LYS A 52 -4.39 3.60 -1.43
C LYS A 52 -3.49 2.36 -1.59
N GLN A 53 -2.20 2.49 -1.30
CA GLN A 53 -1.27 1.35 -1.41
C GLN A 53 -1.55 0.27 -0.38
N VAL A 54 -1.90 0.63 0.85
CA VAL A 54 -2.27 -0.32 1.90
C VAL A 54 -3.58 -1.02 1.57
N LYS A 55 -4.59 -0.33 1.01
CA LYS A 55 -5.84 -0.95 0.54
C LYS A 55 -5.61 -1.95 -0.60
N HIS A 56 -4.76 -1.61 -1.57
CA HIS A 56 -4.37 -2.56 -2.62
C HIS A 56 -3.53 -3.74 -2.11
N ALA A 57 -2.65 -3.50 -1.13
CA ALA A 57 -1.77 -4.52 -0.57
C ALA A 57 -2.47 -5.45 0.42
N SER A 58 -3.46 -4.96 1.17
CA SER A 58 -4.16 -5.74 2.19
C SER A 58 -5.19 -6.70 1.59
N GLY A 59 -5.69 -6.44 0.38
CA GLY A 59 -6.73 -7.27 -0.23
C GLY A 59 -8.01 -7.32 0.60
N ILE A 60 -8.19 -6.37 1.50
CA ILE A 60 -9.45 -6.16 2.22
C ILE A 60 -10.42 -5.67 1.16
N ALA A 61 -11.30 -6.57 0.74
CA ALA A 61 -12.40 -6.28 -0.17
C ALA A 61 -13.08 -4.98 0.27
N ASP A 62 -13.27 -4.04 -0.65
CA ASP A 62 -13.91 -2.76 -0.34
C ASP A 62 -15.31 -3.01 0.26
N ASP A 63 -15.58 -2.44 1.44
CA ASP A 63 -16.94 -2.36 2.03
C ASP A 63 -17.85 -1.36 1.30
N SER A 64 -17.46 -0.93 0.09
CA SER A 64 -18.25 0.02 -0.67
C SER A 64 -19.45 -0.67 -1.35
N PRO A 65 -20.62 -0.01 -1.46
CA PRO A 65 -21.76 -0.54 -2.22
C PRO A 65 -21.49 -0.72 -3.71
N ASN A 66 -20.33 -0.26 -4.21
CA ASN A 66 -19.86 -0.47 -5.58
C ASN A 66 -18.93 -1.70 -5.71
N ALA A 67 -18.75 -2.49 -4.64
CA ALA A 67 -17.95 -3.71 -4.71
C ALA A 67 -18.57 -4.68 -5.73
N SER A 68 -17.72 -5.20 -6.62
CA SER A 68 -18.08 -6.21 -7.62
C SER A 68 -18.89 -7.35 -7.00
N ILE A 69 -19.85 -7.90 -7.74
CA ILE A 69 -20.67 -9.07 -7.32
C ILE A 69 -19.76 -10.23 -6.88
N PHE A 70 -18.61 -10.39 -7.53
CA PHE A 70 -17.58 -11.35 -7.15
C PHE A 70 -17.05 -11.11 -5.73
N ASP A 71 -16.81 -9.86 -5.37
CA ASP A 71 -16.26 -9.50 -4.06
C ASP A 71 -17.28 -9.75 -2.93
N GLN A 72 -18.55 -9.49 -3.21
CA GLN A 72 -19.65 -9.79 -2.29
C GLN A 72 -19.83 -11.31 -2.10
N LEU A 73 -19.78 -12.10 -3.17
CA LEU A 73 -19.84 -13.56 -3.10
C LEU A 73 -18.66 -14.16 -2.36
N CYS A 74 -17.44 -13.66 -2.60
CA CYS A 74 -16.27 -14.07 -1.83
C CYS A 74 -16.45 -13.83 -0.32
N ARG A 75 -17.09 -12.71 0.08
CA ARG A 75 -17.35 -12.42 1.50
C ARG A 75 -18.41 -13.37 2.08
N LEU A 76 -19.50 -13.60 1.35
CA LEU A 76 -20.58 -14.49 1.78
C LEU A 76 -20.07 -15.92 2.04
N HIS A 77 -19.15 -16.40 1.19
CA HIS A 77 -18.56 -17.74 1.31
C HIS A 77 -17.28 -17.77 2.15
N HIS A 78 -16.94 -16.69 2.88
CA HIS A 78 -15.73 -16.55 3.69
C HIS A 78 -14.44 -16.98 2.95
N VAL A 79 -14.33 -16.57 1.69
CA VAL A 79 -13.23 -16.93 0.79
C VAL A 79 -11.99 -16.10 1.12
N ASN A 80 -10.87 -16.75 1.41
CA ASN A 80 -9.61 -16.09 1.74
C ASN A 80 -8.95 -15.50 0.47
N ARG A 81 -8.00 -14.57 0.63
CA ARG A 81 -7.28 -13.92 -0.48
C ARG A 81 -6.63 -14.92 -1.45
N HIS A 82 -6.08 -16.01 -0.91
CA HIS A 82 -5.49 -17.08 -1.71
C HIS A 82 -6.55 -17.79 -2.56
N GLU A 83 -7.67 -18.16 -1.96
CA GLU A 83 -8.81 -18.80 -2.63
C GLU A 83 -9.43 -17.89 -3.69
N ARG A 84 -9.51 -16.58 -3.43
CA ARG A 84 -9.97 -15.59 -4.42
C ARG A 84 -9.10 -15.60 -5.68
N LYS A 85 -7.78 -15.68 -5.53
CA LYS A 85 -6.85 -15.82 -6.66
C LYS A 85 -7.07 -17.14 -7.41
N LEU A 86 -7.31 -18.23 -6.68
CA LEU A 86 -7.64 -19.52 -7.30
C LEU A 86 -8.90 -19.42 -8.16
N ILE A 87 -9.98 -18.80 -7.68
CA ILE A 87 -11.22 -18.61 -8.47
C ILE A 87 -10.95 -17.77 -9.73
N GLN A 88 -10.16 -16.70 -9.61
CA GLN A 88 -9.78 -15.86 -10.77
C GLN A 88 -8.95 -16.66 -11.80
N ASN A 89 -8.02 -17.48 -11.33
CA ASN A 89 -7.23 -18.36 -12.20
C ASN A 89 -8.12 -19.38 -12.91
N VAL A 90 -9.08 -19.99 -12.21
CA VAL A 90 -10.05 -20.92 -12.80
C VAL A 90 -10.90 -20.23 -13.88
N ALA A 91 -11.33 -18.99 -13.63
CA ALA A 91 -12.07 -18.19 -14.60
C ALA A 91 -11.25 -17.94 -15.86
N MET A 92 -9.99 -17.55 -15.70
CA MET A 92 -9.07 -17.30 -16.81
C MET A 92 -8.79 -18.57 -17.63
N MET A 93 -8.52 -19.70 -16.96
CA MET A 93 -8.26 -20.99 -17.62
C MET A 93 -9.47 -21.51 -18.41
N ASN A 94 -10.68 -21.31 -17.87
CA ASN A 94 -11.91 -21.77 -18.50
C ASN A 94 -12.56 -20.71 -19.42
N LYS A 95 -11.90 -19.56 -19.65
CA LYS A 95 -12.40 -18.42 -20.45
C LYS A 95 -13.79 -17.95 -20.00
N VAL A 96 -14.04 -17.95 -18.70
CA VAL A 96 -15.28 -17.44 -18.11
C VAL A 96 -15.18 -15.92 -18.04
N ALA A 97 -16.14 -15.23 -18.67
CA ALA A 97 -16.15 -13.76 -18.74
C ALA A 97 -16.27 -13.06 -17.37
N ASP A 98 -16.93 -13.72 -16.41
CA ASP A 98 -17.11 -13.20 -15.05
C ASP A 98 -16.75 -14.29 -14.02
N PRO A 99 -15.76 -14.06 -13.13
CA PRO A 99 -15.38 -15.01 -12.09
C PRO A 99 -16.52 -15.29 -11.09
N ALA A 100 -17.52 -14.41 -10.94
CA ALA A 100 -18.69 -14.65 -10.09
C ALA A 100 -19.51 -15.87 -10.54
N ARG A 101 -19.47 -16.20 -11.84
CA ARG A 101 -20.20 -17.34 -12.40
C ARG A 101 -19.72 -18.70 -11.84
N ILE A 102 -18.50 -18.76 -11.31
CA ILE A 102 -17.91 -19.95 -10.68
C ILE A 102 -18.55 -20.27 -9.32
N PHE A 103 -19.35 -19.37 -8.74
CA PHE A 103 -20.15 -19.66 -7.54
C PHE A 103 -21.50 -20.32 -7.87
N ILE A 104 -21.95 -20.23 -9.13
CA ILE A 104 -23.22 -20.78 -9.59
C ILE A 104 -22.99 -22.06 -10.40
N ASP A 105 -21.99 -22.05 -11.28
CA ASP A 105 -21.60 -23.19 -12.10
C ASP A 105 -20.34 -23.85 -11.56
N ASN A 106 -20.47 -25.09 -11.10
CA ASN A 106 -19.39 -25.88 -10.53
C ASN A 106 -18.53 -26.57 -11.59
N ARG A 107 -18.96 -26.61 -12.86
CA ARG A 107 -18.25 -27.33 -13.95
C ARG A 107 -16.79 -26.88 -14.15
N PRO A 108 -16.46 -25.57 -14.14
CA PRO A 108 -15.08 -25.12 -14.32
C PRO A 108 -14.15 -25.64 -13.21
N LEU A 109 -14.69 -25.71 -11.99
CA LEU A 109 -13.97 -26.14 -10.79
C LEU A 109 -13.89 -27.68 -10.73
N ALA A 110 -14.95 -28.38 -11.14
CA ALA A 110 -15.01 -29.84 -11.20
C ALA A 110 -14.00 -30.44 -12.21
N LYS A 111 -13.80 -29.78 -13.35
CA LYS A 111 -12.78 -30.19 -14.34
C LYS A 111 -11.36 -30.20 -13.75
N LEU A 112 -11.08 -29.26 -12.85
CA LEU A 112 -9.76 -29.11 -12.23
C LEU A 112 -9.56 -30.13 -11.08
N LYS A 113 -10.62 -30.54 -10.38
CA LYS A 113 -10.56 -31.55 -9.31
C LYS A 113 -9.88 -32.88 -9.75
N GLY A 114 -9.91 -33.24 -11.04
CA GLY A 114 -9.39 -34.51 -11.56
C GLY A 114 -7.92 -34.53 -12.02
N SER A 115 -7.27 -33.38 -12.23
CA SER A 115 -5.92 -33.26 -12.84
C SER A 115 -4.71 -33.33 -11.87
N GLY A 116 -4.47 -34.47 -11.22
CA GLY A 116 -3.16 -35.00 -10.76
C GLY A 116 -2.01 -34.19 -10.09
N VAL A 117 -2.07 -32.89 -9.81
CA VAL A 117 -0.90 -32.12 -9.27
C VAL A 117 -1.27 -31.33 -8.00
N HIS A 118 -0.30 -30.95 -7.17
CA HIS A 118 -0.47 -30.26 -5.87
C HIS A 118 -1.55 -29.15 -5.83
N GLU A 119 -1.71 -28.38 -6.92
CA GLU A 119 -2.75 -27.35 -7.06
C GLU A 119 -4.18 -27.92 -6.96
N ASN A 120 -4.40 -29.19 -7.31
CA ASN A 120 -5.69 -29.86 -7.19
C ASN A 120 -6.19 -29.99 -5.77
N LYS A 121 -5.30 -30.13 -4.78
CA LYS A 121 -5.74 -30.25 -3.39
C LYS A 121 -6.41 -28.95 -2.96
N GLU A 122 -5.89 -27.81 -3.42
CA GLU A 122 -6.42 -26.49 -3.12
C GLU A 122 -7.72 -26.22 -3.88
N TYR A 123 -7.80 -26.61 -5.18
CA TYR A 123 -9.05 -26.53 -5.93
C TYR A 123 -10.14 -27.47 -5.39
N ALA A 124 -9.77 -28.66 -4.91
CA ALA A 124 -10.70 -29.59 -4.29
C ALA A 124 -11.19 -29.08 -2.92
N ALA A 125 -10.31 -28.49 -2.12
CA ALA A 125 -10.68 -27.84 -0.86
C ALA A 125 -11.61 -26.65 -1.11
N LEU A 126 -11.31 -25.82 -2.11
CA LEU A 126 -12.15 -24.71 -2.55
C LEU A 126 -13.52 -25.19 -3.03
N TYR A 127 -13.56 -26.26 -3.83
CA TYR A 127 -14.81 -26.88 -4.29
C TYR A 127 -15.66 -27.34 -3.11
N ARG A 128 -15.07 -28.05 -2.15
CA ARG A 128 -15.75 -28.55 -0.96
C ARG A 128 -16.29 -27.41 -0.09
N LYS A 129 -15.56 -26.30 0.00
CA LYS A 129 -15.98 -25.11 0.74
C LYS A 129 -17.13 -24.35 0.08
N LEU A 130 -17.12 -24.24 -1.25
CA LEU A 130 -18.14 -23.50 -2.01
C LEU A 130 -19.44 -24.29 -2.21
N TYR A 131 -19.32 -25.61 -2.43
CA TYR A 131 -20.44 -26.46 -2.86
C TYR A 131 -20.77 -27.61 -1.89
N GLY A 132 -20.01 -27.75 -0.80
CA GLY A 132 -20.14 -28.87 0.13
C GLY A 132 -19.50 -30.16 -0.39
N ASP A 133 -19.49 -31.20 0.46
CA ASP A 133 -19.24 -32.56 -0.02
C ASP A 133 -20.44 -33.01 -0.83
N VAL A 134 -20.32 -32.93 -2.15
CA VAL A 134 -21.17 -33.74 -3.01
C VAL A 134 -20.61 -35.16 -2.93
N SER A 135 -21.04 -35.90 -1.89
CA SER A 135 -21.00 -37.34 -1.89
C SER A 135 -21.93 -37.81 -3.02
N VAL A 136 -21.35 -38.09 -4.17
CA VAL A 136 -21.92 -39.03 -5.14
C VAL A 136 -21.35 -40.40 -4.80
#